data_AF-A0A6A7KEA8-F1
#
_entry.id   AF-A0A6A7KEA8-F1
#
_cell.length_a   1.000
_cell.length_b   1.000
_cell.length_c   1.000
_cell.angle_alpha   90.00
_cell.angle_beta   90.00
_cell.angle_gamma   90.00
#
_symmetry.space_group_name_H-M   'P 1'
#
loop_
_entity.id
_entity.type
_entity.pdbx_description
1 polymer ?
#
loop_
_entity_poly.entity_id
_entity_poly.type
_entity_poly.pdbx_seq_one_letter_code
_entity_poly.pdbx_strand_id
1 'polypeptide(L)'
;MKKDTTSDCGFTLIELIISIAIISVLLITGVYMLSTTLTLIKNEGGDTELLYQAQDAMEKLTSGQISDLNEYPKLLLLVNDAETMIFKDDSDNSFNIIGKYYIIKEQNTSKIIIRSFVPN
;
A
#
# COMPACT_ATOMS: atom_id res chain seq x y z
N MET A 1 -29.36 -5.91 68.87
CA MET A 1 -28.86 -6.68 67.71
C MET A 1 -29.64 -6.25 66.47
N LYS A 2 -29.06 -5.37 65.64
CA LYS A 2 -29.59 -5.10 64.29
C LYS A 2 -29.02 -6.19 63.37
N LYS A 3 -29.91 -6.86 62.66
CA LYS A 3 -29.64 -8.00 61.78
C LYS A 3 -29.01 -7.49 60.50
N ASP A 4 -27.88 -8.08 60.11
CA ASP A 4 -27.17 -7.76 58.88
C ASP A 4 -28.07 -7.99 57.65
N THR A 5 -28.16 -6.98 56.79
CA THR A 5 -28.71 -7.09 55.42
C THR A 5 -27.55 -7.32 54.47
N THR A 6 -27.19 -8.57 54.24
CA THR A 6 -26.39 -8.98 53.08
C THR A 6 -27.36 -9.22 51.92
N SER A 7 -27.37 -8.28 50.96
CA SER A 7 -28.04 -8.50 49.68
C SER A 7 -27.31 -9.59 48.90
N ASP A 8 -27.87 -10.79 48.89
CA ASP A 8 -27.48 -11.87 47.98
C ASP A 8 -27.94 -11.53 46.56
N CYS A 9 -27.14 -10.73 45.83
CA CYS A 9 -27.27 -10.58 44.39
C CYS A 9 -26.74 -11.84 43.69
N GLY A 10 -27.60 -12.85 43.49
CA GLY A 10 -27.33 -14.02 42.66
C GLY A 10 -27.66 -13.75 41.18
N PHE A 11 -26.74 -14.10 40.28
CA PHE A 11 -26.97 -14.03 38.83
C PHE A 11 -27.89 -15.18 38.40
N THR A 12 -28.95 -14.91 37.65
CA THR A 12 -29.83 -15.98 37.15
C THR A 12 -29.18 -16.70 35.97
N LEU A 13 -29.50 -17.98 35.79
CA LEU A 13 -28.94 -18.80 34.71
C LEU A 13 -29.31 -18.25 33.31
N ILE A 14 -30.45 -17.55 33.22
CA ILE A 14 -30.90 -16.86 32.01
C ILE A 14 -30.03 -15.62 31.72
N GLU A 15 -29.72 -14.81 32.72
CA GLU A 15 -28.83 -13.65 32.55
C GLU A 15 -27.42 -14.08 32.11
N LEU A 16 -26.95 -15.25 32.56
CA LEU A 16 -25.66 -15.81 32.14
C LEU A 16 -25.65 -16.16 30.66
N ILE A 17 -26.69 -16.86 30.18
CA ILE A 17 -26.82 -17.24 28.77
C ILE A 17 -26.90 -16.00 27.87
N ILE A 18 -27.69 -15.01 28.26
CA ILE A 18 -27.83 -13.75 27.51
C ILE A 18 -26.48 -13.02 27.45
N SER A 19 -25.76 -12.97 28.58
CA SER A 19 -24.43 -12.33 28.65
C SER A 19 -23.41 -13.03 27.73
N ILE A 20 -23.38 -14.36 27.73
CA ILE A 20 -22.52 -15.15 26.83
C ILE A 20 -22.88 -14.90 25.36
N ALA A 21 -24.17 -14.84 25.04
CA ALA A 21 -24.64 -14.58 23.68
C ALA A 21 -24.19 -13.19 23.19
N ILE A 22 -24.37 -12.15 24.01
CA ILE A 22 -23.93 -10.78 23.68
C ILE A 22 -22.41 -10.72 23.50
N ILE A 23 -21.65 -11.28 24.45
CA ILE A 23 -20.17 -11.32 24.38
C ILE A 23 -19.71 -12.04 23.11
N SER A 24 -20.36 -13.14 22.74
CA SER A 24 -20.02 -13.90 21.53
C SER A 24 -20.23 -13.09 20.24
N VAL A 25 -21.35 -12.37 20.14
CA VAL A 25 -21.64 -11.50 18.98
C VAL A 25 -20.63 -10.34 18.90
N LEU A 26 -20.30 -9.74 20.05
CA LEU A 26 -19.30 -8.67 20.12
C LEU A 26 -17.90 -9.18 19.72
N LEU A 27 -17.51 -10.37 20.17
CA LEU A 27 -16.24 -10.99 19.82
C LEU A 27 -16.14 -11.27 18.31
N ILE A 28 -17.18 -11.86 17.71
CA ILE A 28 -17.20 -12.15 16.26
C ILE A 28 -17.07 -10.84 15.46
N THR A 29 -17.84 -9.82 15.84
CA THR A 29 -17.82 -8.52 15.16
C THR A 29 -16.47 -7.82 15.31
N GLY A 30 -15.90 -7.83 16.52
CA GLY A 30 -14.59 -7.24 16.81
C GLY A 30 -13.46 -7.92 16.03
N VAL A 31 -13.47 -9.26 15.96
CA VAL A 31 -12.48 -10.01 15.17
C VAL A 31 -12.61 -9.71 13.68
N TYR A 32 -13.83 -9.63 13.15
CA TYR A 32 -14.06 -9.30 11.74
C TYR A 32 -13.58 -7.89 11.38
N MET A 33 -13.88 -6.90 12.22
CA MET A 33 -13.42 -5.52 12.04
C MET A 33 -11.89 -5.41 12.14
N LEU A 34 -11.27 -6.09 13.10
CA LEU A 34 -9.81 -6.08 13.27
C LEU A 34 -9.12 -6.73 12.07
N SER A 35 -9.61 -7.88 11.61
CA SER A 35 -9.06 -8.55 10.42
C SER A 35 -9.15 -7.66 9.19
N THR A 36 -10.30 -7.02 8.95
CA THR A 36 -10.50 -6.15 7.79
C THR A 36 -9.58 -4.93 7.86
N THR A 37 -9.48 -4.30 9.03
CA THR A 37 -8.63 -3.12 9.24
C THR A 37 -7.15 -3.46 9.05
N LEU A 38 -6.69 -4.60 9.58
CA LEU A 38 -5.31 -5.06 9.39
C LEU A 38 -4.99 -5.38 7.93
N THR A 39 -5.92 -6.01 7.21
CA THR A 39 -5.74 -6.28 5.78
C THR A 39 -5.69 -4.98 4.97
N LEU A 40 -6.53 -4.00 5.29
CA LEU A 40 -6.58 -2.71 4.60
C LEU A 40 -5.30 -1.89 4.86
N ILE A 41 -4.87 -1.78 6.12
CA ILE A 41 -3.60 -1.12 6.48
C ILE A 41 -2.40 -1.81 5.82
N LYS A 42 -2.38 -3.15 5.79
CA LYS A 42 -1.30 -3.90 5.13
C LYS A 42 -1.27 -3.65 3.63
N ASN A 43 -2.42 -3.61 2.98
CA ASN A 43 -2.51 -3.40 1.54
C ASN A 43 -2.18 -1.95 1.16
N GLU A 44 -2.76 -0.95 1.84
CA GLU A 44 -2.50 0.47 1.59
C GLU A 44 -1.06 0.86 1.97
N GLY A 45 -0.58 0.36 3.11
CA GLY A 45 0.81 0.57 3.54
C GLY A 45 1.82 -0.08 2.59
N GLY A 46 1.52 -1.28 2.09
CA GLY A 46 2.36 -1.98 1.11
C GLY A 46 2.41 -1.28 -0.25
N ASP A 47 1.27 -0.79 -0.74
CA ASP A 47 1.21 -0.02 -1.99
C ASP A 47 1.96 1.32 -1.88
N THR A 48 1.89 1.95 -0.71
CA THR A 48 2.58 3.21 -0.42
C THR A 48 4.10 3.00 -0.32
N GLU A 49 4.55 1.94 0.38
CA GLU A 49 5.97 1.58 0.47
C GLU A 49 6.56 1.29 -0.93
N LEU A 50 5.84 0.54 -1.76
CA LEU A 50 6.25 0.25 -3.14
C LEU A 50 6.38 1.50 -3.99
N LEU A 51 5.47 2.46 -3.84
CA LEU A 51 5.53 3.73 -4.55
C LEU A 51 6.77 4.54 -4.14
N TYR A 52 7.07 4.64 -2.84
CA TYR A 52 8.26 5.35 -2.37
C TYR A 52 9.56 4.68 -2.80
N GLN A 53 9.63 3.35 -2.76
CA GLN A 53 10.77 2.60 -3.28
C GLN A 53 10.98 2.87 -4.77
N ALA A 54 9.89 2.90 -5.54
CA ALA A 54 9.96 3.18 -6.97
C ALA A 54 10.38 4.63 -7.28
N GLN A 55 9.99 5.60 -6.44
CA GLN A 55 10.42 6.99 -6.56
C GLN A 55 11.92 7.16 -6.30
N ASP A 56 12.42 6.62 -5.17
CA ASP A 56 13.84 6.68 -4.81
C ASP A 56 14.71 5.96 -5.86
N ALA A 57 14.27 4.78 -6.31
CA ALA A 57 14.91 4.05 -7.38
C ALA A 57 14.97 4.85 -8.70
N MET A 58 13.87 5.52 -9.06
CA MET A 58 13.82 6.34 -10.28
C MET A 58 14.74 7.56 -10.17
N GLU A 59 14.78 8.24 -9.02
CA GLU A 59 15.68 9.36 -8.79
C GLU A 59 17.15 8.93 -8.95
N LYS A 60 17.52 7.79 -8.35
CA LYS A 60 18.88 7.24 -8.47
C LYS A 60 19.23 6.78 -9.88
N LEU A 61 18.29 6.19 -10.62
CA LEU A 61 18.48 5.80 -12.02
C LEU A 61 18.69 7.01 -12.92
N THR A 62 17.82 8.02 -12.78
CA THR A 62 17.86 9.22 -13.63
C THR A 62 19.04 10.14 -13.30
N SER A 63 19.53 10.13 -12.06
CA SER A 63 20.76 10.81 -11.64
C SER A 63 22.05 10.02 -11.95
N GLY A 64 21.94 8.77 -12.41
CA GLY A 64 23.08 7.90 -12.74
C GLY A 64 23.82 7.33 -11.53
N GLN A 65 23.24 7.40 -10.33
CA GLN A 65 23.81 6.79 -9.12
C GLN A 65 23.70 5.26 -9.15
N ILE A 66 22.65 4.73 -9.77
CA ILE A 66 22.46 3.30 -9.99
C ILE A 66 22.18 3.03 -11.47
N SER A 67 22.56 1.85 -11.95
CA SER A 67 22.27 1.38 -13.30
C SER A 67 21.19 0.30 -13.34
N ASP A 68 20.84 -0.28 -12.19
CA ASP A 68 19.91 -1.40 -12.07
C ASP A 68 19.19 -1.38 -10.71
N LEU A 69 18.09 -2.12 -10.58
CA LEU A 69 17.21 -2.15 -9.41
C LEU A 69 17.51 -3.30 -8.44
N ASN A 70 18.74 -3.80 -8.38
CA ASN A 70 19.10 -4.93 -7.51
C ASN A 70 18.85 -4.67 -6.02
N GLU A 71 18.88 -3.40 -5.59
CA GLU A 71 18.57 -2.97 -4.22
C GLU A 71 17.05 -2.99 -3.91
N TYR A 72 16.21 -3.13 -4.93
CA TYR A 72 14.75 -3.07 -4.84
C TYR A 72 14.11 -4.36 -5.39
N PRO A 73 14.10 -5.45 -4.61
CA PRO A 73 13.72 -6.77 -5.10
C PRO A 73 12.27 -6.87 -5.59
N LYS A 74 11.38 -6.00 -5.11
CA LYS A 74 9.97 -5.96 -5.50
C LYS A 74 9.71 -5.16 -6.79
N LEU A 75 10.75 -4.54 -7.35
CA LEU A 75 10.65 -3.68 -8.53
C LEU A 75 11.29 -4.35 -9.74
N LEU A 76 10.75 -4.07 -10.91
CA LEU A 76 11.29 -4.50 -12.20
C LEU A 76 11.50 -3.27 -13.09
N LEU A 77 12.71 -3.11 -13.60
CA LEU A 77 13.05 -2.06 -14.53
C LEU A 77 12.82 -2.51 -15.98
N LEU A 78 12.14 -1.68 -16.75
CA LEU A 78 12.11 -1.77 -18.20
C LEU A 78 12.69 -0.49 -18.77
N VAL A 79 13.72 -0.63 -19.61
CA VAL A 79 14.40 0.48 -20.26
C VAL A 79 14.14 0.39 -21.76
N ASN A 80 13.75 1.52 -22.35
CA ASN A 80 13.73 1.70 -23.80
C ASN A 80 14.77 2.76 -24.17
N ASP A 81 15.91 2.31 -24.68
CA ASP A 81 17.07 3.17 -25.00
C ASP A 81 16.92 3.99 -26.29
N ALA A 82 15.82 3.82 -27.03
CA ALA A 82 15.63 4.41 -28.37
C ALA A 82 14.30 5.18 -28.53
N GLU A 83 13.74 5.70 -27.43
CA GLU A 83 12.49 6.44 -27.49
C GLU A 83 12.71 7.92 -27.82
N THR A 84 11.87 8.45 -28.71
CA THR A 84 11.86 9.86 -29.09
C THR A 84 10.59 10.51 -28.56
N MET A 85 10.76 11.50 -27.69
CA MET A 85 9.63 12.29 -27.20
C MET A 85 9.42 13.48 -28.13
N ILE A 86 8.22 13.58 -28.70
CA ILE A 86 7.85 14.71 -29.55
C ILE A 86 7.29 15.81 -28.65
N PHE A 87 8.02 16.91 -28.53
CA PHE A 87 7.51 18.12 -27.89
C PHE A 87 6.96 19.06 -28.95
N LYS A 88 5.75 19.56 -28.72
CA LYS A 88 5.16 20.65 -29.49
C LYS A 88 5.24 21.93 -28.67
N ASP A 89 5.81 22.97 -29.27
CA ASP A 89 5.74 24.33 -28.76
C ASP A 89 4.40 24.99 -29.16
N ASP A 90 4.06 26.09 -28.50
CA ASP A 90 2.90 26.96 -28.79
C ASP A 90 2.93 27.50 -30.23
N SER A 91 4.10 27.46 -30.88
CA SER A 91 4.32 27.84 -32.28
C SER A 91 4.02 26.72 -33.31
N ASP A 92 3.46 25.58 -32.88
CA ASP A 92 3.22 24.35 -33.68
C ASP A 92 4.50 23.73 -34.30
N ASN A 93 5.66 24.15 -33.82
CA ASN A 93 6.93 23.50 -34.12
C ASN A 93 7.09 22.26 -33.24
N SER A 94 7.35 21.13 -33.87
CA SER A 94 7.67 19.87 -33.17
C SER A 94 9.17 19.61 -33.18
N PHE A 95 9.77 19.40 -32.02
CA PHE A 95 11.14 18.94 -31.89
C PHE A 95 11.18 17.54 -31.25
N ASN A 96 12.00 16.68 -31.85
CA ASN A 96 12.20 15.31 -31.39
C ASN A 96 13.35 15.30 -30.37
N ILE A 97 13.05 14.93 -29.14
CA ILE A 97 14.06 14.77 -28.09
C ILE A 97 14.39 13.29 -28.00
N ILE A 98 15.64 12.95 -28.27
CA ILE A 98 16.17 11.57 -28.14
C ILE A 98 16.53 11.36 -26.67
N GLY A 99 16.10 10.25 -26.09
CA GLY A 99 16.44 9.94 -24.71
C GLY A 99 16.13 8.50 -24.35
N LYS A 100 16.25 8.22 -23.06
CA LYS A 100 15.94 6.93 -22.46
C LYS A 100 14.62 7.01 -21.73
N TYR A 101 13.76 6.04 -21.98
CA TYR A 101 12.51 5.88 -21.23
C TYR A 101 12.64 4.77 -20.21
N TYR A 102 12.42 5.12 -18.94
CA TYR A 102 12.47 4.21 -17.81
C TYR A 102 11.05 3.94 -17.32
N ILE A 103 10.69 2.67 -17.18
CA ILE A 103 9.43 2.23 -16.60
C ILE A 103 9.74 1.29 -15.44
N ILE A 104 9.24 1.61 -14.24
CA ILE A 104 9.31 0.73 -13.08
C ILE A 104 7.96 0.07 -12.88
N LYS A 105 7.98 -1.26 -12.81
CA LYS A 105 6.83 -2.12 -12.52
C LYS A 105 7.02 -2.83 -11.19
N GLU A 106 5.92 -3.28 -10.62
CA GLU A 106 5.96 -4.26 -9.54
C GLU A 106 6.36 -5.63 -10.10
N GLN A 107 7.25 -6.33 -9.40
CA GLN A 107 7.75 -7.64 -9.81
C GLN A 107 6.60 -8.66 -9.85
N ASN A 108 6.56 -9.48 -10.90
CA ASN A 108 5.53 -10.50 -11.14
C ASN A 108 4.12 -9.96 -11.40
N THR A 109 3.95 -8.65 -11.60
CA THR A 109 2.66 -8.07 -12.00
C THR A 109 2.79 -7.21 -13.25
N SER A 110 1.65 -6.82 -13.83
CA SER A 110 1.62 -5.85 -14.95
C SER A 110 1.44 -4.41 -14.46
N LYS A 111 1.45 -4.17 -13.14
CA LYS A 111 1.23 -2.86 -12.53
C LYS A 111 2.44 -1.98 -12.78
N ILE A 112 2.24 -0.90 -13.54
CA ILE A 112 3.24 0.15 -13.70
C ILE A 112 3.11 1.11 -12.53
N ILE A 113 4.23 1.35 -11.84
CA ILE A 113 4.26 2.23 -10.67
C ILE A 113 4.63 3.65 -11.09
N ILE A 114 5.75 3.80 -11.82
CA ILE A 114 6.26 5.10 -12.26
C ILE A 114 6.93 4.99 -13.63
N ARG A 115 6.91 6.09 -14.38
CA ARG A 115 7.57 6.25 -15.68
C ARG A 115 8.37 7.55 -15.69
N SER A 116 9.52 7.55 -16.34
CA SER A 116 10.35 8.75 -16.50
C SER A 116 11.05 8.74 -17.84
N PHE A 117 11.24 9.92 -18.42
CA PHE A 117 12.01 10.13 -19.64
C PHE A 117 13.24 10.97 -19.32
N VAL A 118 14.43 10.48 -19.67
CA VAL A 118 15.69 11.21 -19.50
C VAL A 118 16.22 11.56 -20.89
N PRO A 119 16.27 12.86 -21.26
CA PRO A 119 16.87 13.27 -22.53
C PRO A 119 18.39 13.01 -22.52
N ASN A 120 18.95 12.66 -23.69
CA ASN A 120 20.39 12.52 -23.89
C ASN A 120 21.09 13.86 -24.13
#